data_AF-A0A8J5X1Y0-F1
#
_entry.id   AF-A0A8J5X1Y0-F1
#
_cell.length_a   1.000
_cell.length_b   1.000
_cell.length_c   1.000
_cell.angle_alpha   90.00
_cell.angle_beta   90.00
_cell.angle_gamma   90.00
#
_symmetry.space_group_name_H-M   'P 1'
#
loop_
_entity.id
_entity.type
_entity.pdbx_description
1 polymer ?
#
loop_
_entity_poly.entity_id
_entity_poly.type
_entity_poly.pdbx_seq_one_letter_code
_entity_poly.pdbx_strand_id
1 'polypeptide(L)'
;MGWGLRGTRVNVIQVRHRGVHISILALFAQEGFISFNWVPGGYNTHAFVDAMRQMLPQVMTPYPGPRSVLVLDNCRIHHAERAELDSILNNIDGAGGRALLLFLAPYSPIDNPIEFGFSVLKNYWRKHSVELDALDLNEAIQRCLLQCYQDGQSADAAQRNPSAAATFAHCGYSVPGLKQL
;
A
#
# COMPACT_ATOMS: atom_id res chain seq x y z
N MET A 1 -22.73 -7.78 0.44
CA MET A 1 -23.74 -8.36 -0.47
C MET A 1 -24.60 -9.30 0.34
N GLY A 2 -25.90 -9.07 0.42
CA GLY A 2 -26.84 -9.97 1.10
C GLY A 2 -27.65 -10.75 0.07
N TRP A 3 -27.87 -12.04 0.30
CA TRP A 3 -28.72 -12.88 -0.53
C TRP A 3 -30.07 -13.05 0.15
N GLY A 4 -31.16 -12.92 -0.62
CA GLY A 4 -32.53 -13.07 -0.15
C GLY A 4 -33.43 -13.71 -1.21
N LEU A 5 -34.56 -14.28 -0.77
CA LEU A 5 -35.53 -14.90 -1.65
C LEU A 5 -36.08 -13.89 -2.67
N ARG A 6 -36.29 -14.36 -3.91
CA ARG A 6 -36.80 -13.52 -5.01
C ARG A 6 -38.11 -12.85 -4.60
N GLY A 7 -38.12 -11.52 -4.59
CA GLY A 7 -39.29 -10.71 -4.22
C GLY A 7 -39.32 -10.18 -2.78
N THR A 8 -38.34 -10.54 -1.93
CA THR A 8 -38.19 -9.95 -0.59
C THR A 8 -37.12 -8.86 -0.56
N ARG A 9 -37.42 -7.73 0.09
CA ARG A 9 -36.43 -6.66 0.32
C ARG A 9 -35.42 -7.14 1.34
N VAL A 10 -34.15 -7.23 0.93
CA VAL A 10 -33.03 -7.46 1.84
C VAL A 10 -32.65 -6.11 2.46
N ASN A 11 -32.95 -5.93 3.75
CA ASN A 11 -32.47 -4.78 4.51
C ASN A 11 -31.03 -5.03 4.92
N VAL A 12 -30.09 -4.39 4.24
CA VAL A 12 -28.69 -4.34 4.68
C VAL A 12 -28.57 -3.19 5.68
N ILE A 13 -28.54 -3.50 6.97
CA ILE A 13 -28.21 -2.52 8.00
C ILE A 13 -26.69 -2.37 8.00
N GLN A 14 -26.18 -1.32 7.37
CA GLN A 14 -24.78 -0.96 7.50
C GLN A 14 -24.64 -0.07 8.74
N VAL A 15 -24.15 -0.64 9.83
CA VAL A 15 -23.78 0.13 11.02
C VAL A 15 -22.61 1.03 10.62
N ARG A 16 -22.86 2.33 10.46
CA ARG A 16 -21.78 3.32 10.43
C ARG A 16 -21.21 3.40 11.84
N HIS A 17 -20.14 2.67 12.09
CA HIS A 17 -19.38 2.85 13.33
C HIS A 17 -18.90 4.30 13.38
N ARG A 18 -19.24 5.03 14.45
CA ARG A 18 -18.60 6.30 14.83
C ARG A 18 -17.23 5.98 15.46
N GLY A 19 -16.40 5.25 14.74
CA GLY A 19 -15.02 4.96 15.13
C GLY A 19 -14.09 6.09 14.74
N VAL A 20 -12.90 6.13 15.34
CA VAL A 20 -11.81 6.99 14.87
C VAL A 20 -11.41 6.52 13.48
N HIS A 21 -11.54 7.40 12.48
CA HIS A 21 -10.99 7.13 11.14
C HIS A 21 -9.48 7.22 11.20
N ILE A 22 -8.78 6.26 10.62
CA ILE A 22 -7.32 6.29 10.46
C ILE A 22 -6.98 6.26 8.97
N SER A 23 -5.88 6.90 8.62
CA SER A 23 -5.29 6.78 7.29
C SER A 23 -3.95 6.08 7.39
N ILE A 24 -3.72 5.12 6.51
CA ILE A 24 -2.44 4.40 6.39
C ILE A 24 -1.78 4.88 5.11
N LEU A 25 -0.54 5.35 5.23
CA LEU A 25 0.36 5.63 4.12
C LEU A 25 1.39 4.51 4.07
N ALA A 26 1.59 3.88 2.91
CA ALA A 26 2.48 2.75 2.79
C ALA A 26 3.34 2.82 1.53
N LEU A 27 4.50 2.18 1.59
CA LEU A 27 5.35 1.90 0.44
C LEU A 27 5.16 0.44 0.05
N PHE A 28 5.02 0.20 -1.24
CA PHE A 28 4.72 -1.10 -1.80
C PHE A 28 5.66 -1.41 -2.96
N ALA A 29 6.26 -2.59 -2.94
CA ALA A 29 7.17 -3.10 -3.97
C ALA A 29 6.76 -4.52 -4.35
N GLN A 30 7.52 -5.15 -5.24
CA GLN A 30 7.19 -6.46 -5.80
C GLN A 30 7.14 -7.58 -4.73
N GLU A 31 7.85 -7.39 -3.62
CA GLU A 31 7.87 -8.27 -2.47
C GLU A 31 6.67 -8.07 -1.52
N GLY A 32 5.97 -6.95 -1.64
CA GLY A 32 4.83 -6.60 -0.78
C GLY A 32 4.96 -5.20 -0.18
N PHE A 33 4.29 -5.02 0.97
CA PHE A 33 4.42 -3.80 1.75
C PHE A 33 5.79 -3.72 2.42
N ILE A 34 6.49 -2.60 2.23
CA ILE A 34 7.88 -2.43 2.66
C ILE A 34 7.98 -1.60 3.93
N SER A 35 7.19 -0.53 4.00
CA SER A 35 7.15 0.37 5.15
C SER A 35 5.80 1.09 5.19
N PHE A 36 5.43 1.61 6.34
CA PHE A 36 4.18 2.34 6.52
C PHE A 36 4.29 3.39 7.62
N ASN A 37 3.33 4.31 7.57
CA ASN A 37 3.00 5.26 8.61
C ASN A 37 1.46 5.32 8.71
N TRP A 38 0.94 5.81 9.83
CA TRP A 38 -0.49 6.05 9.97
C TRP A 38 -0.76 7.30 10.79
N VAL A 39 -1.91 7.92 10.52
CA VAL A 39 -2.40 9.08 11.28
C VAL A 39 -3.90 8.93 11.57
N PRO A 40 -4.41 9.47 12.69
CA PRO A 40 -5.84 9.66 12.86
C PRO A 40 -6.34 10.73 11.86
N GLY A 41 -7.50 10.49 11.25
CA GLY A 41 -8.05 11.36 10.21
C GLY A 41 -7.42 11.13 8.84
N GLY A 42 -7.14 12.22 8.12
CA GLY A 42 -6.53 12.21 6.78
C GLY A 42 -5.14 12.84 6.79
N TYR A 43 -4.30 12.45 5.83
CA TYR A 43 -3.00 13.09 5.63
C TYR A 43 -3.16 14.52 5.13
N ASN A 44 -2.53 15.46 5.83
CA ASN A 44 -2.19 16.75 5.25
C ASN A 44 -0.78 16.67 4.65
N THR A 45 -0.43 17.71 3.91
CA THR A 45 0.85 17.83 3.21
C THR A 45 2.06 17.66 4.12
N HIS A 46 2.05 18.27 5.31
CA HIS A 46 3.16 18.21 6.26
C HIS A 46 3.37 16.80 6.82
N ALA A 47 2.30 16.17 7.31
CA ALA A 47 2.33 14.80 7.82
C ALA A 47 2.76 13.79 6.74
N PHE A 48 2.39 14.03 5.48
CA PHE A 48 2.84 13.21 4.35
C PHE A 48 4.36 13.32 4.13
N VAL A 49 4.91 14.53 4.09
CA VAL A 49 6.35 14.74 3.91
C VAL A 49 7.16 14.17 5.07
N ASP A 50 6.71 14.36 6.31
CA ASP A 50 7.38 13.83 7.49
C ASP A 50 7.42 12.29 7.45
N ALA A 51 6.31 11.65 7.08
CA ALA A 51 6.27 10.21 6.90
C ALA A 51 7.25 9.75 5.79
N MET A 52 7.28 10.44 4.65
CA MET A 52 8.22 10.12 3.56
C MET A 52 9.69 10.29 3.99
N ARG A 53 10.00 11.36 4.72
CA ARG A 53 11.36 11.62 5.25
C ARG A 53 11.83 10.51 6.19
N GLN A 54 10.91 9.93 6.97
CA GLN A 54 11.21 8.82 7.87
C GLN A 54 11.32 7.48 7.13
N MET A 55 10.44 7.24 6.16
CA MET A 55 10.29 5.94 5.52
C MET A 55 11.28 5.71 4.37
N LEU A 56 11.48 6.68 3.48
CA LEU A 56 12.22 6.48 2.22
C LEU A 56 13.70 6.13 2.43
N PRO A 57 14.48 6.81 3.30
CA PRO A 57 15.91 6.51 3.48
C PRO A 57 16.19 5.11 4.02
N GLN A 58 15.20 4.49 4.69
CA GLN A 58 15.35 3.17 5.29
C GLN A 58 15.19 2.04 4.27
N VAL A 59 14.61 2.33 3.10
CA VAL A 59 14.13 1.28 2.19
C VAL A 59 14.59 1.47 0.75
N MET A 60 14.84 2.70 0.33
CA MET A 60 15.29 3.01 -1.02
C MET A 60 16.82 2.99 -1.13
N THR A 61 17.31 2.75 -2.34
CA THR A 61 18.74 2.89 -2.67
C THR A 61 18.93 3.90 -3.79
N PRO A 62 20.17 4.39 -4.02
CA PRO A 62 20.47 5.19 -5.20
C PRO A 62 20.19 4.44 -6.50
N TYR A 63 19.78 5.17 -7.55
CA TYR A 63 19.56 4.64 -8.88
C TYR A 63 20.88 4.30 -9.58
N PRO A 64 20.99 3.17 -10.30
CA PRO A 64 19.93 2.21 -10.71
C PRO A 64 19.76 0.98 -9.79
N GLY A 65 19.98 1.12 -8.48
CA GLY A 65 19.88 0.01 -7.53
C GLY A 65 18.45 -0.49 -7.25
N PRO A 66 18.30 -1.55 -6.44
CA PRO A 66 16.97 -2.05 -6.04
C PRO A 66 16.14 -0.98 -5.32
N ARG A 67 14.85 -0.87 -5.63
CA ARG A 67 13.94 0.13 -5.01
C ARG A 67 14.43 1.58 -5.16
N SER A 68 15.11 1.91 -6.27
CA SER A 68 15.66 3.24 -6.51
C SER A 68 14.73 4.20 -7.26
N VAL A 69 13.46 3.81 -7.47
CA VAL A 69 12.46 4.63 -8.15
C VAL A 69 11.21 4.69 -7.28
N LEU A 70 10.85 5.88 -6.82
CA LEU A 70 9.59 6.17 -6.16
C LEU A 70 8.56 6.55 -7.21
N VAL A 71 7.44 5.85 -7.23
CA VAL A 71 6.29 6.14 -8.10
C VAL A 71 5.14 6.58 -7.22
N LEU A 72 4.58 7.75 -7.49
CA LEU A 72 3.42 8.29 -6.78
C LEU A 72 2.26 8.50 -7.76
N ASP A 73 1.02 8.36 -7.30
CA ASP A 73 -0.13 8.78 -8.08
C ASP A 73 -0.20 10.32 -8.16
N ASN A 74 -1.08 10.83 -9.02
CA ASN A 74 -1.22 12.27 -9.27
C ASN A 74 -2.09 13.00 -8.21
N CYS A 75 -2.05 12.54 -6.95
CA CYS A 75 -2.77 13.17 -5.85
C CYS A 75 -2.19 14.55 -5.51
N ARG A 76 -3.06 15.53 -5.21
CA ARG A 76 -2.67 16.93 -4.94
C ARG A 76 -1.56 17.06 -3.89
N ILE A 77 -1.62 16.27 -2.82
CA ILE A 77 -0.62 16.33 -1.73
C ILE A 77 0.77 15.88 -2.19
N HIS A 78 0.89 15.05 -3.23
CA HIS A 78 2.17 14.59 -3.76
C HIS A 78 2.89 15.67 -4.59
N HIS A 79 2.14 16.62 -5.14
CA HIS A 79 2.70 17.73 -5.92
C HIS A 79 3.00 18.97 -5.06
N ALA A 80 2.25 19.17 -3.98
CA ALA A 80 2.40 20.33 -3.10
C ALA A 80 3.82 20.48 -2.55
N GLU A 81 4.53 19.35 -2.35
CA GLU A 81 5.87 19.32 -1.76
C GLU A 81 6.86 18.53 -2.62
N ARG A 82 6.73 18.66 -3.95
CA ARG A 82 7.65 18.01 -4.89
C ARG A 82 9.12 18.33 -4.59
N ALA A 83 9.40 19.58 -4.21
CA ALA A 83 10.75 20.03 -3.87
C ALA A 83 11.33 19.31 -2.64
N GLU A 84 10.52 19.10 -1.59
CA GLU A 84 10.93 18.35 -0.39
C GLU A 84 11.18 16.88 -0.72
N LEU A 85 10.31 16.26 -1.53
CA LEU A 85 10.54 14.88 -2.00
C LEU A 85 11.81 14.76 -2.82
N ASP A 86 12.04 15.68 -3.77
CA ASP A 86 13.27 15.69 -4.55
C ASP A 86 14.51 15.90 -3.64
N SER A 87 14.41 16.74 -2.61
CA SER A 87 15.46 16.93 -1.61
C SER A 87 15.80 15.64 -0.86
N ILE A 88 14.78 14.93 -0.36
CA ILE A 88 14.94 13.62 0.30
C ILE A 88 15.59 12.61 -0.64
N LEU A 89 15.12 12.54 -1.89
CA LEU A 89 15.57 11.54 -2.87
C LEU A 89 16.95 11.82 -3.46
N ASN A 90 17.43 13.07 -3.44
CA ASN A 90 18.77 13.44 -3.90
C ASN A 90 19.89 13.09 -2.90
N ASN A 91 19.55 12.62 -1.71
CA ASN A 91 20.51 12.17 -0.70
C ASN A 91 20.00 10.93 0.04
N ILE A 92 19.47 9.97 -0.71
CA ILE A 92 18.68 8.87 -0.16
C ILE A 92 19.49 7.95 0.77
N ASP A 93 20.79 7.86 0.54
CA ASP A 93 21.74 7.04 1.30
C ASP A 93 22.61 7.86 2.28
N GLY A 94 22.38 9.18 2.38
CA GLY A 94 23.21 10.09 3.17
C GLY A 94 24.62 10.36 2.59
N ALA A 95 24.96 9.77 1.45
CA ALA A 95 26.26 9.90 0.77
C ALA A 95 26.15 10.65 -0.58
N GLY A 96 25.02 11.33 -0.82
CA GLY A 96 24.72 12.04 -2.07
C GLY A 96 24.16 11.14 -3.18
N GLY A 97 23.80 9.90 -2.87
CA GLY A 97 23.15 9.01 -3.82
C GLY A 97 21.71 9.45 -4.10
N ARG A 98 21.30 9.33 -5.37
CA ARG A 98 20.00 9.81 -5.86
C ARG A 98 19.06 8.68 -6.25
N ALA A 99 17.84 8.70 -5.73
CA ALA A 99 16.71 7.93 -6.24
C ALA A 99 15.84 8.77 -7.21
N LEU A 100 15.07 8.13 -8.08
CA LEU A 100 14.21 8.79 -9.05
C LEU A 100 12.77 8.95 -8.51
N LEU A 101 12.10 10.03 -8.90
CA LEU A 101 10.69 10.27 -8.58
C LEU A 101 9.86 10.42 -9.86
N LEU A 102 8.91 9.50 -10.04
CA LEU A 102 7.96 9.46 -11.14
C LEU A 102 6.53 9.65 -10.63
N PHE A 103 5.69 10.25 -11.46
CA PHE A 103 4.24 10.33 -11.24
C PHE A 103 3.50 9.50 -12.27
N LEU A 104 2.44 8.82 -11.84
CA LEU A 104 1.53 8.13 -12.76
C LEU A 104 0.75 9.13 -13.62
N ALA A 105 0.35 8.69 -14.82
CA ALA A 105 -0.49 9.49 -15.69
C ALA A 105 -1.83 9.84 -15.00
N PRO A 106 -2.37 11.05 -15.20
CA PRO A 106 -3.68 11.42 -14.66
C PRO A 106 -4.76 10.43 -15.09
N TYR A 107 -5.64 10.06 -14.15
CA TYR A 107 -6.79 9.17 -14.39
C TYR A 107 -6.46 7.75 -14.87
N SER A 108 -5.24 7.23 -14.59
CA SER A 108 -4.90 5.82 -14.76
C SER A 108 -4.79 5.06 -13.42
N PRO A 109 -5.87 4.98 -12.60
CA PRO A 109 -5.82 4.32 -11.29
C PRO A 109 -5.61 2.80 -11.39
N ILE A 110 -5.84 2.21 -12.56
CA ILE A 110 -5.62 0.78 -12.84
C ILE A 110 -4.12 0.43 -12.77
N ASP A 111 -3.24 1.43 -12.90
CA ASP A 111 -1.79 1.25 -12.97
C ASP A 111 -1.09 1.45 -11.62
N ASN A 112 -1.80 1.56 -10.49
CA ASN A 112 -1.18 1.70 -9.17
C ASN A 112 -1.26 0.39 -8.36
N PRO A 113 -0.18 -0.41 -8.27
CA PRO A 113 -0.20 -1.72 -7.61
C PRO A 113 -0.62 -1.67 -6.14
N ILE A 114 -0.37 -0.55 -5.44
CA ILE A 114 -0.69 -0.43 -4.02
C ILE A 114 -2.21 -0.43 -3.75
N GLU A 115 -3.04 -0.03 -4.71
CA GLU A 115 -4.50 -0.03 -4.56
C GLU A 115 -5.05 -1.46 -4.41
N PHE A 116 -4.51 -2.38 -5.22
CA PHE A 116 -4.77 -3.81 -5.08
C PHE A 116 -4.17 -4.35 -3.78
N GLY A 117 -2.97 -3.91 -3.40
CA GLY A 117 -2.36 -4.26 -2.12
C GLY A 117 -3.24 -3.86 -0.92
N PHE A 118 -3.80 -2.65 -0.92
CA PHE A 118 -4.73 -2.22 0.11
C PHE A 118 -6.03 -3.02 0.11
N SER A 119 -6.48 -3.50 -1.06
CA SER A 119 -7.63 -4.40 -1.14
C SER A 119 -7.35 -5.75 -0.47
N VAL A 120 -6.15 -6.31 -0.68
CA VAL A 120 -5.67 -7.53 0.00
C VAL A 120 -5.57 -7.32 1.51
N LEU A 121 -4.95 -6.20 1.94
CA LEU A 121 -4.83 -5.81 3.35
C LEU A 121 -6.20 -5.68 4.03
N LYS A 122 -7.13 -4.94 3.43
CA LYS A 122 -8.50 -4.77 3.96
C LYS A 122 -9.23 -6.11 4.04
N ASN A 123 -8.97 -7.05 3.13
CA ASN A 123 -9.54 -8.38 3.19
C ASN A 123 -9.01 -9.20 4.36
N TYR A 124 -7.69 -9.15 4.57
CA TYR A 124 -7.05 -9.79 5.72
C TYR A 124 -7.59 -9.24 7.03
N TRP A 125 -7.65 -7.90 7.17
CA TRP A 125 -8.19 -7.26 8.37
C TRP A 125 -9.62 -7.73 8.69
N ARG A 126 -10.49 -7.78 7.68
CA ARG A 126 -11.87 -8.22 7.86
C ARG A 126 -11.99 -9.68 8.31
N LYS A 127 -11.08 -10.56 7.87
CA LYS A 127 -11.09 -11.97 8.26
C LYS A 127 -10.59 -12.17 9.69
N HIS A 128 -9.59 -11.39 10.09
CA HIS A 128 -8.88 -11.55 11.36
C HIS A 128 -9.22 -10.43 12.37
N SER A 129 -10.36 -9.77 12.21
CA SER A 129 -10.67 -8.54 12.95
C SER A 129 -10.68 -8.75 14.46
N VAL A 130 -11.20 -9.89 14.94
CA VAL A 130 -11.25 -10.20 16.39
C VAL A 130 -9.84 -10.24 17.01
N GLU A 131 -8.88 -10.83 16.31
CA GLU A 131 -7.50 -10.94 16.80
C GLU A 131 -6.75 -9.61 16.66
N LEU A 132 -6.95 -8.90 15.55
CA LEU A 132 -6.28 -7.63 15.27
C LEU A 132 -6.80 -6.49 16.16
N ASP A 133 -8.10 -6.44 16.42
CA ASP A 133 -8.73 -5.42 17.26
C ASP A 133 -8.34 -5.57 18.75
N ALA A 134 -7.75 -6.71 19.13
CA ALA A 134 -7.20 -6.94 20.47
C ALA A 134 -5.76 -6.44 20.66
N LEU A 135 -5.08 -6.02 19.58
CA LEU A 135 -3.70 -5.52 19.61
C LEU A 135 -3.69 -3.99 19.69
N ASP A 136 -2.52 -3.42 20.02
CA ASP A 136 -2.28 -2.01 19.71
C ASP A 136 -2.37 -1.77 18.19
N LEU A 137 -2.87 -0.61 17.78
CA LEU A 137 -3.14 -0.29 16.38
C LEU A 137 -1.89 -0.43 15.52
N ASN A 138 -0.73 0.03 16.01
CA ASN A 138 0.51 -0.09 15.26
C ASN A 138 0.90 -1.55 15.03
N GLU A 139 0.76 -2.39 16.07
CA GLU A 139 1.01 -3.83 15.98
C GLU A 139 0.02 -4.52 15.04
N ALA A 140 -1.26 -4.15 15.11
CA ALA A 140 -2.30 -4.69 14.24
C ALA A 140 -2.03 -4.37 12.76
N ILE A 141 -1.68 -3.11 12.45
CA ILE A 141 -1.31 -2.70 11.09
C ILE A 141 -0.07 -3.45 10.62
N GLN A 142 0.98 -3.50 11.45
CA GLN A 142 2.21 -4.21 11.11
C GLN A 142 1.95 -5.70 10.84
N ARG A 143 1.18 -6.37 11.71
CA ARG A 143 0.80 -7.78 11.52
C ARG A 143 0.04 -7.98 10.22
N CYS A 144 -0.94 -7.11 9.95
CA CYS A 144 -1.73 -7.17 8.72
C CYS A 144 -0.86 -6.99 7.47
N LEU A 145 0.04 -6.00 7.45
CA LEU A 145 0.96 -5.76 6.32
C LEU A 145 1.87 -6.97 6.04
N LEU A 146 2.41 -7.60 7.09
CA LEU A 146 3.31 -8.75 6.98
C LEU A 146 2.60 -10.04 6.55
N GLN A 147 1.35 -10.25 7.00
CA GLN A 147 0.65 -11.52 6.84
C GLN A 147 -0.38 -11.54 5.70
N CYS A 148 -0.82 -10.37 5.19
CA CYS A 148 -1.90 -10.31 4.20
C CYS A 148 -1.62 -11.07 2.88
N TYR A 149 -0.34 -11.22 2.51
CA TYR A 149 0.09 -12.03 1.37
C TYR A 149 0.46 -13.48 1.72
N GLN A 150 0.63 -13.81 3.00
CA GLN A 150 0.92 -15.17 3.48
C GLN A 150 -0.35 -16.02 3.56
N ASP A 151 -1.47 -15.41 3.92
CA ASP A 151 -2.81 -16.02 3.97
C ASP A 151 -3.26 -16.59 2.60
N GLY A 152 -2.62 -16.11 1.52
CA GLY A 152 -2.78 -16.62 0.16
C GLY A 152 -2.04 -17.93 -0.13
N GLN A 153 -1.34 -18.56 0.80
CA GLN A 153 -0.76 -19.90 0.57
C GLN A 153 -1.70 -21.05 0.92
N SER A 154 -3.02 -20.81 0.93
CA SER A 154 -4.02 -21.87 1.04
C SER A 154 -3.88 -22.88 -0.12
N ALA A 155 -4.11 -24.16 0.17
CA ALA A 155 -4.15 -25.23 -0.82
C ALA A 155 -5.37 -25.12 -1.76
N ASP A 156 -6.38 -24.34 -1.37
CA ASP A 156 -7.56 -24.02 -2.18
C ASP A 156 -7.30 -22.79 -3.06
N ALA A 157 -7.20 -23.02 -4.37
CA ALA A 157 -6.95 -21.99 -5.38
C ALA A 157 -8.05 -20.91 -5.43
N ALA A 158 -9.27 -21.19 -4.99
CA ALA A 158 -10.37 -20.21 -4.97
C ALA A 158 -10.24 -19.16 -3.85
N GLN A 159 -9.40 -19.43 -2.84
CA GLN A 159 -9.20 -18.55 -1.68
C GLN A 159 -7.84 -17.86 -1.68
N ARG A 160 -7.07 -18.04 -2.76
CA ARG A 160 -5.71 -17.53 -2.91
C ARG A 160 -5.72 -16.02 -3.17
N ASN A 161 -5.20 -15.24 -2.23
CA ASN A 161 -4.85 -13.85 -2.54
C ASN A 161 -3.71 -13.84 -3.58
N PRO A 162 -3.72 -12.94 -4.58
CA PRO A 162 -2.59 -12.79 -5.50
C PRO A 162 -1.33 -12.41 -4.72
N SER A 163 -0.15 -12.85 -5.18
CA SER A 163 1.12 -12.36 -4.62
C SER A 163 1.33 -10.89 -4.97
N ALA A 164 2.17 -10.19 -4.22
CA ALA A 164 2.53 -8.80 -4.54
C ALA A 164 3.12 -8.66 -5.96
N ALA A 165 3.97 -9.61 -6.38
CA ALA A 165 4.48 -9.66 -7.74
C ALA A 165 3.36 -9.84 -8.78
N ALA A 166 2.36 -10.68 -8.52
CA ALA A 166 1.21 -10.84 -9.40
C ALA A 166 0.38 -9.55 -9.50
N THR A 167 0.26 -8.80 -8.39
CA THR A 167 -0.36 -7.48 -8.37
C THR A 167 0.38 -6.48 -9.27
N PHE A 168 1.71 -6.43 -9.21
CA PHE A 168 2.51 -5.60 -10.13
C PHE A 168 2.33 -6.00 -11.59
N ALA A 169 2.36 -7.30 -11.89
CA ALA A 169 2.16 -7.81 -13.24
C ALA A 169 0.76 -7.48 -13.80
N HIS A 170 -0.27 -7.52 -12.96
CA HIS A 170 -1.63 -7.14 -13.33
C HIS A 170 -1.72 -5.66 -13.77
N CYS A 171 -0.95 -4.78 -13.15
CA CYS A 171 -0.84 -3.36 -13.51
C CYS A 171 0.14 -3.09 -14.68
N GLY A 172 0.61 -4.13 -15.39
CA GLY A 172 1.47 -3.97 -16.56
C GLY A 172 2.95 -3.70 -16.25
N TYR A 173 3.37 -3.72 -14.98
CA TYR A 173 4.78 -3.64 -14.63
C TYR A 173 5.45 -4.97 -14.96
N SER A 174 6.31 -4.97 -15.97
CA SER A 174 7.13 -6.14 -16.29
C SER A 174 8.29 -6.27 -15.31
N VAL A 175 8.61 -7.50 -14.92
CA VAL A 175 9.81 -7.82 -14.14
C VAL A 175 10.95 -8.06 -15.13
N PRO A 176 11.97 -7.20 -15.22
CA PRO A 176 13.21 -7.58 -15.90
C PRO A 176 13.91 -8.59 -14.98
N GLY A 177 13.82 -9.89 -15.29
CA GLY A 177 14.58 -10.92 -14.56
C GLY A 177 13.91 -12.29 -14.35
N LEU A 178 12.61 -12.46 -14.67
CA LEU A 178 11.94 -13.77 -14.60
C LEU A 178 11.85 -14.43 -15.99
N LYS A 179 12.97 -14.45 -16.72
CA LYS A 179 13.17 -15.51 -17.72
C LYS A 179 13.61 -16.75 -16.95
N GLN A 180 12.86 -17.83 -17.17
CA GLN A 180 13.09 -19.19 -16.66
C GLN A 180 14.58 -19.52 -16.51
N LEU A 181 14.97 -19.91 -15.30
CA LEU A 181 15.98 -20.94 -15.06
C LEU A 181 15.27 -22.14 -14.45
#